data_AF-A0A350PCH4-F1
#
_entry.id   AF-A0A350PCH4-F1
#
_cell.length_a   1.000
_cell.length_b   1.000
_cell.length_c   1.000
_cell.angle_alpha   90.00
_cell.angle_beta   90.00
_cell.angle_gamma   90.00
#
_symmetry.space_group_name_H-M   'P 1'
#
loop_
_entity.id
_entity.type
_entity.pdbx_description
1 polymer ?
#
loop_
_entity_poly.entity_id
_entity_poly.type
_entity_poly.pdbx_seq_one_letter_code
_entity_poly.pdbx_strand_id
1 'polypeptide(L)'
;PSDLNQLNYSDLRLKTSIEPYTASSTILDVETYTYRWKDTVRFNNRTEIGFIAQDLEKYVPEIVVENESGEKMVDYGKMTTVLLSTI
;
A
#
# COMPACT_ATOMS: atom_id res chain seq x y z
N PRO A 1 1.58 23.57 12.07
CA PRO A 1 2.81 22.75 12.11
C PRO A 1 2.70 21.59 11.11
N SER A 2 3.55 21.61 10.09
CA SER A 2 3.67 20.62 9.01
C SER A 2 4.05 19.20 9.47
N ASP A 3 4.34 19.03 10.76
CA ASP A 3 4.96 17.83 11.31
C ASP A 3 3.93 16.77 11.77
N LEU A 4 2.63 17.07 11.70
CA LEU A 4 1.55 16.13 12.01
C LEU A 4 1.12 15.28 10.81
N ASN A 5 1.59 15.58 9.59
CA ASN A 5 1.09 14.95 8.36
C ASN A 5 1.57 13.50 8.13
N GLN A 6 2.22 12.88 9.13
CA GLN A 6 2.73 11.50 9.06
C GLN A 6 2.43 10.66 10.32
N LEU A 7 1.60 11.14 11.26
CA LEU A 7 1.20 10.36 12.44
C LEU A 7 -0.23 9.83 12.26
N ASN A 8 -0.39 8.51 12.38
CA ASN A 8 -1.69 7.83 12.32
C ASN A 8 -2.19 7.47 13.73
N TYR A 9 -3.49 7.64 14.00
CA TYR A 9 -4.09 7.20 15.26
C TYR A 9 -4.04 5.68 15.41
N SER A 10 -3.52 5.19 16.53
CA SER A 10 -3.49 3.74 16.85
C SER A 10 -3.86 3.41 18.30
N ASP A 11 -4.58 4.31 18.98
CA ASP A 11 -5.05 4.12 20.36
C ASP A 11 -6.19 3.08 20.42
N LEU A 12 -6.10 2.13 21.37
CA LEU A 12 -7.11 1.08 21.60
C LEU A 12 -8.51 1.65 21.84
N ARG A 13 -8.62 2.82 22.48
CA ARG A 13 -9.91 3.47 22.80
C ARG A 13 -10.65 3.97 21.56
N LEU A 14 -9.96 4.07 20.43
CA LEU A 14 -10.52 4.51 19.14
C LEU A 14 -10.85 3.33 18.21
N LYS A 15 -10.66 2.08 18.66
CA LYS A 15 -10.83 0.86 17.86
C LYS A 15 -11.86 -0.06 18.51
N THR A 16 -12.60 -0.80 17.70
CA THR A 16 -13.57 -1.82 18.12
C THR A 16 -13.46 -3.04 17.19
N SER A 17 -14.05 -4.18 17.57
CA SER A 17 -14.05 -5.43 16.77
C SER A 17 -12.65 -5.83 16.30
N ILE A 18 -11.72 -5.96 17.26
CA ILE A 18 -10.30 -6.23 16.98
C ILE A 18 -10.08 -7.73 16.84
N GLU A 19 -9.64 -8.15 15.66
CA GLU A 19 -9.27 -9.52 15.35
C GLU A 19 -7.81 -9.57 14.87
N PRO A 20 -7.07 -10.67 15.13
CA PRO A 20 -5.75 -10.87 14.53
C PRO A 20 -5.84 -10.85 13.00
N TYR A 21 -4.89 -10.19 12.36
CA TYR A 21 -4.73 -10.20 10.90
C TYR A 21 -3.50 -11.05 10.55
N THR A 22 -3.65 -11.97 9.61
CA THR A 22 -2.58 -12.82 9.10
C THR A 22 -2.63 -12.81 7.58
N ALA A 23 -1.58 -12.26 6.96
CA ALA A 23 -1.46 -12.25 5.50
C ALA A 23 -1.01 -13.63 5.01
N SER A 24 -1.38 -13.96 3.77
CA SER A 24 -0.84 -15.15 3.11
C SER A 24 0.66 -14.98 2.88
N SER A 25 1.47 -16.01 3.18
CA SER A 25 2.91 -15.99 2.91
C SER A 25 3.24 -15.81 1.42
N THR A 26 2.29 -16.09 0.53
CA THR A 26 2.41 -15.86 -0.92
C THR A 26 2.62 -14.40 -1.30
N ILE A 27 2.33 -13.43 -0.43
CA ILE A 27 2.66 -12.01 -0.67
C ILE A 27 4.16 -11.78 -0.87
N LEU A 28 5.01 -12.65 -0.33
CA LEU A 28 6.46 -12.60 -0.51
C LEU A 28 6.88 -12.93 -1.95
N ASP A 29 5.99 -13.52 -2.75
CA ASP A 29 6.21 -13.83 -4.16
C ASP A 29 5.84 -12.66 -5.09
N VAL A 30 5.32 -11.55 -4.56
CA VAL A 30 4.97 -10.38 -5.36
C VAL A 30 6.23 -9.74 -5.93
N GLU A 31 6.25 -9.55 -7.24
CA GLU A 31 7.34 -8.88 -7.94
C GLU A 31 7.39 -7.37 -7.63
N THR A 32 8.61 -6.85 -7.53
CA THR A 32 8.89 -5.41 -7.42
C THR A 32 9.50 -4.90 -8.72
N TYR A 33 9.16 -3.68 -9.09
CA TYR A 33 9.58 -3.10 -10.36
C TYR A 33 10.25 -1.74 -10.16
N THR A 34 11.21 -1.43 -11.03
CA THR A 34 11.57 -0.04 -11.33
C THR A 34 10.74 0.46 -12.50
N TYR A 35 10.18 1.66 -12.42
CA TYR A 35 9.35 2.22 -13.49
C TYR A 35 9.52 3.73 -13.64
N ARG A 36 8.95 4.27 -14.72
CA ARG A 36 8.81 5.71 -14.96
C ARG A 36 7.37 6.02 -15.27
N TRP A 37 6.87 7.12 -14.74
CA TRP A 37 5.52 7.59 -15.02
C TRP A 37 5.39 8.02 -16.48
N LYS A 38 4.29 7.62 -17.12
CA LYS A 38 3.92 8.11 -18.46
C LYS A 38 3.60 9.60 -18.42
N ASP A 39 2.82 10.02 -17.42
CA ASP A 39 2.54 11.43 -17.14
C ASP A 39 3.65 12.02 -16.27
N THR A 40 4.67 12.54 -16.94
CA THR A 40 5.82 13.17 -16.28
C THR A 40 5.52 14.56 -15.73
N VAL A 41 4.39 15.17 -16.09
CA VAL A 41 3.95 16.47 -15.55
C VAL A 41 3.34 16.27 -14.16
N ARG A 42 2.47 15.26 -14.00
CA ARG A 42 1.84 14.92 -12.72
C ARG A 42 2.81 14.29 -11.72
N PHE A 43 3.78 13.50 -12.20
CA PHE A 43 4.58 12.63 -11.33
C PHE A 43 6.11 12.78 -11.46
N ASN A 44 6.58 13.79 -12.18
CA ASN A 44 8.00 14.02 -12.50
C ASN A 44 8.63 12.93 -13.38
N ASN A 45 9.64 13.31 -14.18
CA ASN A 45 10.39 12.38 -15.02
C ASN A 45 11.57 11.75 -14.27
N ARG A 46 11.30 10.84 -13.32
CA ARG A 46 12.33 10.09 -12.60
C ARG A 46 12.02 8.60 -12.57
N THR A 47 13.06 7.80 -12.39
CA THR A 47 12.92 6.36 -12.11
C THR A 47 12.45 6.19 -10.67
N GLU A 48 11.41 5.40 -10.48
CA GLU A 48 10.85 5.01 -9.19
C GLU A 48 11.00 3.51 -8.97
N ILE A 49 10.83 3.08 -7.71
CA ILE A 49 10.73 1.67 -7.31
C ILE A 49 9.35 1.48 -6.68
N GLY A 50 8.69 0.36 -6.98
CA GLY A 50 7.42 0.01 -6.33
C GLY A 50 6.76 -1.21 -6.96
N PHE A 51 5.43 -1.22 -6.89
CA PHE A 51 4.60 -2.33 -7.36
C PHE A 51 3.70 -1.91 -8.52
N ILE A 52 3.22 -2.91 -9.26
CA ILE A 52 2.04 -2.78 -10.10
C ILE A 52 0.83 -3.14 -9.22
N ALA A 53 -0.12 -2.22 -9.07
CA ALA A 53 -1.26 -2.38 -8.16
C ALA A 53 -2.10 -3.63 -8.52
N GLN A 54 -2.26 -3.92 -9.81
CA GLN A 54 -2.99 -5.09 -10.32
C GLN A 54 -2.31 -6.42 -9.97
N ASP A 55 -0.98 -6.44 -9.84
CA ASP A 55 -0.26 -7.65 -9.45
C ASP A 55 -0.36 -7.86 -7.94
N LEU A 56 -0.19 -6.78 -7.17
CA LEU A 56 -0.31 -6.81 -5.71
C LEU A 56 -1.73 -7.19 -5.24
N GLU A 57 -2.77 -6.72 -5.94
CA GLU A 57 -4.17 -6.99 -5.62
C GLU A 57 -4.52 -8.49 -5.60
N LYS A 58 -3.81 -9.31 -6.39
CA LYS A 58 -4.00 -10.77 -6.41
C LYS A 58 -3.67 -11.43 -5.06
N TYR A 59 -2.86 -10.76 -4.24
CA TYR A 59 -2.33 -11.30 -2.98
C TYR A 59 -2.90 -10.56 -1.77
N VAL A 60 -3.01 -9.23 -1.84
CA VAL A 60 -3.47 -8.38 -0.72
C VAL A 60 -4.41 -7.29 -1.28
N PRO A 61 -5.65 -7.66 -1.65
CA PRO A 61 -6.59 -6.71 -2.26
C PRO A 61 -6.97 -5.55 -1.32
N GLU A 62 -6.92 -5.73 0.01
CA GLU A 62 -7.32 -4.75 1.01
C GLU A 62 -6.44 -3.49 1.08
N ILE A 63 -5.27 -3.50 0.45
CA ILE A 63 -4.38 -2.33 0.34
C ILE A 63 -4.38 -1.71 -1.05
N VAL A 64 -5.21 -2.23 -1.97
CA VAL A 64 -5.39 -1.67 -3.31
C VAL A 64 -6.72 -0.93 -3.36
N VAL A 65 -6.68 0.33 -3.79
CA VAL A 65 -7.85 1.21 -3.88
C VAL A 65 -7.99 1.71 -5.30
N GLU A 66 -9.20 1.72 -5.84
CA GLU A 66 -9.50 2.29 -7.14
C GLU A 66 -10.14 3.68 -6.97
N ASN A 67 -9.64 4.68 -7.72
CA ASN A 67 -10.24 6.01 -7.71
C ASN A 67 -11.44 6.10 -8.68
N GLU A 68 -12.13 7.24 -8.68
CA GLU A 68 -13.32 7.46 -9.54
C GLU A 68 -13.02 7.36 -11.05
N SER A 69 -11.75 7.46 -11.45
CA SER A 69 -11.32 7.34 -12.85
C SER A 69 -10.88 5.91 -13.22
N GLY A 70 -10.99 4.94 -12.30
CA GLY A 70 -10.55 3.57 -12.50
C GLY A 70 -9.04 3.35 -12.34
N GLU A 71 -8.30 4.34 -11.83
CA GLU A 71 -6.85 4.17 -11.56
C GLU A 71 -6.66 3.46 -10.21
N LYS A 72 -5.91 2.36 -10.22
CA LYS A 72 -5.56 1.63 -9.00
C LYS A 72 -4.37 2.28 -8.28
N MET A 73 -4.48 2.37 -6.96
CA MET A 73 -3.53 2.97 -6.03
C MET A 73 -3.20 1.97 -4.93
N VAL A 74 -2.02 2.07 -4.34
CA VAL A 74 -1.58 1.20 -3.24
C VAL A 74 -1.45 2.02 -1.95
N ASP A 75 -2.06 1.52 -0.87
CA ASP A 75 -1.91 2.05 0.49
C ASP A 75 -0.59 1.54 1.10
N TYR A 76 0.52 2.19 0.71
CA TYR A 76 1.85 1.86 1.21
C TYR A 76 1.97 1.99 2.74
N GLY A 77 1.10 2.76 3.40
CA GLY A 77 1.10 2.91 4.86
C GLY A 77 0.74 1.62 5.59
N LYS A 78 -0.04 0.74 4.97
CA LYS A 78 -0.43 -0.56 5.54
C LYS A 78 0.57 -1.67 5.23
N MET A 79 1.42 -1.50 4.21
CA MET A 79 2.31 -2.55 3.70
C MET A 79 3.21 -3.15 4.78
N THR A 80 3.81 -2.32 5.65
CA THR A 80 4.69 -2.82 6.72
C THR A 80 3.95 -3.77 7.67
N THR A 81 2.71 -3.45 8.04
CA THR A 81 1.88 -4.30 8.91
C THR A 81 1.50 -5.60 8.23
N VAL A 82 1.18 -5.54 6.92
CA VAL A 82 0.88 -6.72 6.11
C VAL A 82 2.09 -7.65 6.03
N LEU A 83 3.27 -7.13 5.73
CA LEU A 83 4.48 -7.93 5.65
C LEU A 83 4.85 -8.55 7.01
N LEU A 84 4.69 -7.80 8.10
CA LEU A 84 4.94 -8.32 9.44
C LEU A 84 3.99 -9.46 9.83
N SER A 85 2.77 -9.49 9.31
CA SER A 85 1.80 -10.56 9.64
C SER A 85 2.03 -11.87 8.87
N THR A 86 3.12 -11.96 8.09
CA THR A 86 3.51 -13.16 7.33
C THR A 86 4.54 -14.05 8.03
N ILE A 87 5.21 -13.52 9.07
CA ILE A 87 6.29 -14.18 9.82
C ILE A 87 5.82 -14.64 11.20
#